data_AF-V4Y812-F1
#
_entry.id   AF-V4Y812-F1
#
_cell.length_a   1.000
_cell.length_b   1.000
_cell.length_c   1.000
_cell.angle_alpha   90.00
_cell.angle_beta   90.00
_cell.angle_gamma   90.00
#
_symmetry.space_group_name_H-M   'P 1'
#
loop_
_entity.id
_entity.type
_entity.pdbx_description
1 polymer ?
#
loop_
_entity_poly.entity_id
_entity_poly.type
_entity_poly.pdbx_seq_one_letter_code
_entity_poly.pdbx_strand_id
1 'polypeptide(L)'
;MRRLVLGADAADRVAGVLSTWPGDLAAVVADDATASDLRTAGLSDVRVGDPAALDDAPDDVESVYVAAGADTPRVARAARERYPDALLVVRRDVDAGWSADGVADRVVDATEASADASSTP
;
A
#
# COMPACT_ATOMS: atom_id res chain seq x y z
N MET A 1 13.78 -11.31 -1.52
CA MET A 1 12.94 -10.31 -0.83
C MET A 1 12.28 -9.40 -1.83
N ARG A 2 11.19 -9.88 -2.42
CA ARG A 2 10.33 -9.10 -3.32
C ARG A 2 9.16 -8.53 -2.52
N ARG A 3 8.92 -7.23 -2.69
CA ARG A 3 7.83 -6.52 -2.03
C ARG A 3 6.89 -5.90 -3.03
N LEU A 4 5.63 -5.88 -2.66
CA LEU A 4 4.56 -5.37 -3.49
C LEU A 4 3.81 -4.28 -2.75
N VAL A 5 3.51 -3.21 -3.45
CA VAL A 5 2.62 -2.14 -3.03
C VAL A 5 1.36 -2.20 -3.86
N LEU A 6 0.20 -2.21 -3.21
CA LEU A 6 -1.11 -2.26 -3.86
C LEU A 6 -1.89 -0.99 -3.53
N GLY A 7 -2.18 -0.19 -4.55
CA GLY A 7 -2.65 1.18 -4.40
C GLY A 7 -1.50 2.12 -4.00
N ALA A 8 -1.72 3.43 -4.10
CA ALA A 8 -0.75 4.41 -3.60
C ALA A 8 -1.39 5.79 -3.43
N ASP A 9 -2.56 5.86 -2.81
CA ASP A 9 -3.30 7.11 -2.61
C ASP A 9 -2.52 8.13 -1.73
N ALA A 10 -1.42 7.68 -1.13
CA ALA A 10 -0.41 8.53 -0.48
C ALA A 10 1.00 8.15 -0.93
N ALA A 11 1.27 8.24 -2.24
CA ALA A 11 2.57 7.94 -2.86
C ALA A 11 3.78 8.55 -2.11
N ASP A 12 3.67 9.79 -1.63
CA ASP A 12 4.72 10.47 -0.84
C ASP A 12 5.05 9.76 0.49
N ARG A 13 4.05 9.18 1.16
CA ARG A 13 4.27 8.42 2.41
C ARG A 13 4.72 6.99 2.15
N VAL A 14 4.29 6.42 1.03
CA VAL A 14 4.71 5.10 0.54
C VAL A 14 6.21 5.12 0.25
N ALA A 15 6.73 6.14 -0.43
CA ALA A 15 8.17 6.29 -0.70
C ALA A 15 9.01 6.37 0.59
N GLY A 16 8.55 7.12 1.61
CA GLY A 16 9.27 7.26 2.89
C GLY A 16 9.36 5.96 3.67
N VAL A 17 8.25 5.20 3.78
CA VAL A 17 8.24 3.89 4.46
C VAL A 17 9.10 2.88 3.70
N LEU A 18 9.03 2.89 2.37
CA LEU A 18 9.69 1.91 1.52
C LEU A 18 11.19 2.17 1.33
N SER A 19 11.66 3.41 1.50
CA SER A 19 13.10 3.73 1.53
C SER A 19 13.87 3.00 2.65
N THR A 20 13.15 2.53 3.67
CA THR A 20 13.73 1.78 4.80
C THR A 20 13.77 0.27 4.56
N TRP A 21 13.23 -0.22 3.44
CA TRP A 21 13.08 -1.64 3.12
C TRP A 21 14.09 -2.05 2.03
N PRO A 22 15.22 -2.73 2.34
CA PRO A 22 16.24 -3.12 1.35
C PRO A 22 15.79 -4.31 0.50
N GLY A 23 15.64 -4.18 -0.83
CA GLY A 23 15.18 -5.26 -1.73
C GLY A 23 14.44 -4.78 -2.98
N ASP A 24 14.00 -5.72 -3.82
CA ASP A 24 13.22 -5.42 -5.04
C ASP A 24 11.79 -5.02 -4.67
N LEU A 25 11.34 -3.89 -5.21
CA LEU A 25 10.05 -3.28 -4.88
C LEU A 25 9.25 -3.04 -6.15
N ALA A 26 8.02 -3.55 -6.15
CA ALA A 26 7.05 -3.36 -7.21
C ALA A 26 5.79 -2.65 -6.69
N ALA A 27 5.09 -1.92 -7.54
CA ALA A 27 3.81 -1.29 -7.22
C ALA A 27 2.76 -1.55 -8.33
N VAL A 28 1.52 -1.81 -7.92
CA VAL A 28 0.35 -1.83 -8.79
C VAL A 28 -0.60 -0.72 -8.32
N VAL A 29 -0.91 0.22 -9.21
CA VAL A 29 -1.71 1.41 -8.93
C VAL A 29 -2.79 1.61 -9.99
N ALA A 30 -3.90 2.24 -9.61
CA ALA A 30 -5.09 2.34 -10.47
C ALA A 30 -4.94 3.36 -11.62
N ASP A 31 -4.01 4.32 -11.52
CA ASP A 31 -3.90 5.43 -12.46
C ASP A 31 -2.44 5.80 -12.81
N ASP A 32 -2.28 6.41 -13.99
CA ASP A 32 -0.98 6.79 -14.55
C ASP A 32 -0.31 7.96 -13.83
N ALA A 33 -1.08 8.83 -13.17
CA ALA A 33 -0.54 9.97 -12.44
C ALA A 33 0.25 9.48 -11.23
N THR A 34 -0.39 8.65 -10.39
CA THR A 34 0.23 7.96 -9.26
C THR A 34 1.42 7.12 -9.71
N ALA A 35 1.33 6.43 -10.84
CA ALA A 35 2.44 5.65 -11.37
C ALA A 35 3.64 6.52 -11.76
N SER A 36 3.40 7.69 -12.34
CA SER A 36 4.43 8.65 -12.73
C SER A 36 5.11 9.27 -11.51
N ASP A 37 4.35 9.58 -10.46
CA ASP A 37 4.86 10.10 -9.20
C ASP A 37 5.79 9.09 -8.51
N LEU A 38 5.38 7.81 -8.44
CA LEU A 38 6.21 6.74 -7.89
C LEU A 38 7.50 6.52 -8.68
N ARG A 39 7.43 6.58 -10.02
CA ARG A 39 8.63 6.50 -10.88
C ARG A 39 9.57 7.67 -10.66
N THR A 40 9.03 8.87 -10.48
CA THR A 40 9.80 10.08 -10.16
C THR A 40 10.46 9.98 -8.78
N ALA A 41 9.80 9.32 -7.81
CA ALA A 41 10.36 9.00 -6.51
C ALA A 41 11.41 7.88 -6.52
N GLY A 42 11.73 7.31 -7.70
CA GLY A 42 12.78 6.32 -7.89
C GLY A 42 12.32 4.87 -7.95
N LEU A 43 11.01 4.61 -7.99
CA LEU A 43 10.47 3.25 -8.11
C LEU A 43 10.38 2.82 -9.58
N SER A 44 11.15 1.81 -9.98
CA SER A 44 11.25 1.40 -11.39
C SER A 44 10.19 0.38 -11.83
N ASP A 45 9.75 -0.52 -10.95
CA ASP A 45 8.75 -1.56 -11.27
C ASP A 45 7.35 -1.11 -10.84
N VAL A 46 6.78 -0.17 -11.59
CA VAL A 46 5.43 0.37 -11.36
C VAL A 46 4.53 0.00 -12.51
N ARG A 47 3.39 -0.64 -12.20
CA ARG A 47 2.38 -1.11 -13.15
C ARG A 47 1.04 -0.42 -12.89
N VAL A 48 0.37 -0.06 -13.97
CA VAL A 48 -0.95 0.57 -13.93
C VAL A 48 -1.98 -0.52 -14.18
N GLY A 49 -2.90 -0.72 -13.24
CA GLY A 49 -3.90 -1.79 -13.26
C GLY A 49 -4.76 -1.80 -12.00
N ASP A 50 -5.78 -2.67 -11.94
CA ASP A 50 -6.61 -2.80 -10.73
C ASP A 50 -5.80 -3.49 -9.61
N PRO A 51 -5.51 -2.81 -8.48
CA PRO A 51 -4.76 -3.39 -7.37
C PRO A 51 -5.47 -4.55 -6.68
N ALA A 52 -6.78 -4.75 -6.92
CA ALA A 52 -7.51 -5.91 -6.44
C ALA A 52 -7.54 -7.08 -7.46
N ALA A 53 -7.20 -6.85 -8.73
CA ALA A 53 -7.18 -7.90 -9.74
C ALA A 53 -5.87 -8.71 -9.68
N LEU A 54 -4.75 -8.05 -9.37
CA LEU A 54 -3.43 -8.67 -9.19
C LEU A 54 -2.87 -9.40 -10.42
N ASP A 55 -3.50 -9.29 -11.59
CA ASP A 55 -3.03 -9.89 -12.84
C ASP A 55 -1.62 -9.38 -13.21
N ASP A 56 -1.37 -8.10 -12.93
CA ASP A 56 -0.09 -7.44 -13.16
C ASP A 56 0.87 -7.56 -11.96
N ALA A 57 0.50 -8.26 -10.89
CA ALA A 57 1.35 -8.41 -9.71
C ALA A 57 2.39 -9.54 -9.89
N PRO A 58 3.60 -9.42 -9.30
CA PRO A 58 4.61 -10.48 -9.35
C PRO A 58 4.15 -11.76 -8.61
N ASP A 59 4.55 -12.93 -9.10
CA ASP A 59 4.09 -14.22 -8.54
C ASP A 59 4.59 -14.53 -7.13
N ASP A 60 5.82 -14.12 -6.81
CA ASP A 60 6.54 -14.49 -5.60
C ASP A 60 6.87 -13.22 -4.82
N VAL A 61 6.13 -13.01 -3.73
CA VAL A 61 6.16 -11.79 -2.91
C VAL A 61 6.22 -12.21 -1.46
N GLU A 62 7.17 -11.65 -0.72
CA GLU A 62 7.37 -11.96 0.71
C GLU A 62 6.63 -10.97 1.60
N SER A 63 6.31 -9.78 1.09
CA SER A 63 5.58 -8.76 1.83
C SER A 63 4.75 -7.88 0.92
N VAL A 64 3.52 -7.61 1.35
CA VAL A 64 2.56 -6.80 0.61
C VAL A 64 2.12 -5.63 1.48
N TYR A 65 2.19 -4.42 0.93
CA TYR A 65 1.69 -3.21 1.57
C TYR A 65 0.46 -2.70 0.81
N VAL A 66 -0.69 -2.66 1.48
CA VAL A 66 -1.95 -2.20 0.89
C VAL A 66 -2.25 -0.78 1.34
N ALA A 67 -2.39 0.14 0.38
CA ALA A 67 -2.77 1.52 0.59
C ALA A 67 -3.66 2.01 -0.56
N ALA A 68 -4.91 1.53 -0.56
CA ALA A 68 -5.89 1.78 -1.62
C ALA A 68 -7.14 2.53 -1.10
N GLY A 69 -6.98 3.31 -0.03
CA GLY A 69 -8.03 4.19 0.50
C GLY A 69 -9.33 3.44 0.74
N ALA A 70 -10.41 3.86 0.09
CA ALA A 70 -11.73 3.23 0.19
C ALA A 70 -11.77 1.76 -0.27
N ASP A 71 -10.90 1.37 -1.21
CA ASP A 71 -10.82 0.01 -1.75
C ASP A 71 -9.93 -0.92 -0.92
N THR A 72 -9.29 -0.41 0.14
CA THR A 72 -8.42 -1.18 1.04
C THR A 72 -9.01 -2.54 1.46
N PRO A 73 -10.29 -2.67 1.87
CA PRO A 73 -10.85 -3.97 2.25
C PRO A 73 -10.87 -4.99 1.10
N ARG A 74 -11.15 -4.52 -0.13
CA ARG A 74 -11.20 -5.38 -1.32
C ARG A 74 -9.79 -5.80 -1.73
N VAL A 75 -8.87 -4.86 -1.78
CA VAL A 75 -7.46 -5.09 -2.15
C VAL A 75 -6.77 -6.00 -1.14
N ALA A 76 -6.98 -5.79 0.17
CA ALA A 76 -6.38 -6.62 1.21
C ALA A 76 -6.85 -8.08 1.15
N ARG A 77 -8.13 -8.33 0.85
CA ARG A 77 -8.65 -9.69 0.66
C ARG A 77 -8.01 -10.38 -0.55
N ALA A 78 -7.98 -9.70 -1.69
CA ALA A 78 -7.34 -10.22 -2.89
C ALA A 78 -5.86 -10.55 -2.64
N ALA A 79 -5.14 -9.65 -1.94
CA ALA A 79 -3.76 -9.86 -1.57
C ALA A 79 -3.56 -11.09 -0.66
N ARG A 80 -4.42 -11.26 0.36
CA ARG A 80 -4.34 -12.43 1.26
C ARG A 80 -4.65 -13.74 0.53
N GLU A 81 -5.60 -13.74 -0.41
CA GLU A 81 -5.91 -14.91 -1.22
C GLU A 81 -4.75 -15.29 -2.16
N ARG A 82 -4.11 -14.30 -2.79
CA ARG A 82 -3.01 -14.51 -3.74
C ARG A 82 -1.69 -14.85 -3.07
N TYR A 83 -1.41 -14.28 -1.90
CA TYR A 83 -0.16 -14.41 -1.15
C TYR A 83 -0.45 -14.82 0.29
N PRO A 84 -0.91 -16.06 0.53
CA PRO A 84 -1.32 -16.51 1.86
C PRO A 84 -0.19 -16.44 2.90
N ASP A 85 1.05 -16.70 2.46
CA ASP A 85 2.25 -16.75 3.31
C ASP A 85 3.02 -15.42 3.38
N ALA A 86 2.63 -14.41 2.61
CA ALA A 86 3.30 -13.11 2.63
C ALA A 86 2.89 -12.30 3.85
N LEU A 87 3.81 -11.49 4.37
CA LEU A 87 3.49 -10.50 5.39
C LEU A 87 2.60 -9.41 4.79
N LEU A 88 1.32 -9.37 5.17
CA LEU A 88 0.36 -8.38 4.71
C LEU A 88 0.24 -7.23 5.70
N VAL A 89 0.70 -6.05 5.28
CA VAL A 89 0.56 -4.79 6.01
C VAL A 89 -0.52 -3.95 5.33
N VAL A 90 -1.55 -3.58 6.07
CA VAL A 90 -2.67 -2.79 5.55
C VAL A 90 -2.67 -1.42 6.19
N ARG A 91 -2.62 -0.37 5.35
CA ARG A 91 -2.93 0.99 5.79
C ARG A 91 -4.43 1.20 5.72
N ARG A 92 -5.05 1.54 6.85
CA ARG A 92 -6.49 1.85 6.91
C ARG A 92 -6.71 3.29 7.34
N ASP A 93 -7.77 3.91 6.85
CA ASP A 93 -8.28 5.15 7.44
C ASP A 93 -8.99 4.84 8.76
N VAL A 94 -8.83 5.73 9.75
CA VAL A 94 -9.29 5.51 11.14
C VAL A 94 -10.81 5.32 11.22
N ASP A 95 -11.55 5.89 10.26
CA ASP A 95 -13.01 5.85 10.20
C ASP A 95 -13.58 4.81 9.21
N ALA A 96 -12.75 3.92 8.66
CA ALA A 96 -13.17 3.04 7.55
C ALA A 96 -14.23 1.98 7.92
N GLY A 97 -14.59 1.82 9.20
CA GLY A 97 -15.65 0.91 9.66
C GLY A 97 -15.43 -0.58 9.37
N TRP A 98 -14.27 -0.93 8.81
CA TRP A 98 -13.86 -2.28 8.44
C TRP A 98 -12.79 -2.80 9.40
N SER A 99 -12.88 -4.08 9.78
CA SER A 99 -11.82 -4.76 10.52
C SER A 99 -10.91 -5.58 9.59
N ALA A 100 -9.61 -5.44 9.80
CA ALA A 100 -8.57 -6.21 9.13
C ALA A 100 -8.29 -7.57 9.80
N ASP A 101 -9.03 -7.93 10.85
CA ASP A 101 -8.86 -9.19 11.57
C ASP A 101 -8.93 -10.39 10.63
N GLY A 102 -7.91 -11.25 10.69
CA GLY A 102 -7.80 -12.45 9.85
C GLY A 102 -7.42 -12.17 8.39
N VAL A 103 -7.30 -10.89 7.98
CA VAL A 103 -6.85 -10.49 6.65
C VAL A 103 -5.43 -9.95 6.71
N ALA A 104 -5.12 -9.02 7.61
CA ALA A 104 -3.80 -8.40 7.71
C ALA A 104 -2.98 -8.97 8.87
N ASP A 105 -1.67 -9.10 8.69
CA ASP A 105 -0.74 -9.40 9.80
C ASP A 105 -0.45 -8.14 10.61
N ARG A 106 -0.47 -6.98 9.95
CA ARG A 106 -0.25 -5.69 10.58
C ARG A 106 -1.16 -4.63 10.00
N VAL A 107 -1.68 -3.78 10.86
CA VAL A 107 -2.50 -2.63 10.49
C VAL A 107 -1.74 -1.36 10.83
N VAL A 108 -1.72 -0.42 9.89
CA VAL A 108 -1.20 0.93 10.07
C VAL A 108 -2.36 1.89 9.94
N ASP A 109 -2.76 2.50 11.04
CA ASP A 109 -3.75 3.57 11.02
C ASP A 109 -3.14 4.78 10.28
N ALA A 110 -3.86 5.26 9.28
CA ALA A 110 -3.59 6.55 8.67
C ALA A 110 -3.94 7.63 9.70
N THR A 111 -3.02 7.91 10.63
CA THR A 111 -3.18 9.07 11.52
C THR A 111 -3.41 10.30 10.65
N GLU A 112 -4.50 11.03 10.92
CA GLU A 112 -4.67 12.40 10.49
C GLU A 112 -3.47 13.20 10.99
N ALA A 113 -2.44 13.35 10.16
CA ALA A 113 -1.40 14.33 10.40
C ALA A 113 -1.95 15.71 10.05
N SER A 114 -2.98 16.16 10.76
CA SER A 114 -3.58 17.50 10.64
C SER A 114 -4.36 17.84 11.91
N ALA A 115 -3.69 18.03 13.05
CA ALA A 115 -4.16 18.89 14.14
C ALA A 115 -3.08 19.09 15.22
N ASP A 116 -1.89 19.59 14.85
CA ASP A 116 -1.08 20.38 15.80
C ASP A 116 -0.51 21.60 15.07
N ALA A 117 -1.43 22.45 14.65
CA ALA A 117 -1.17 23.85 14.34
C ALA A 117 -2.11 24.69 15.20
N SER A 118 -2.05 24.51 16.52
CA SER A 118 -2.62 25.46 17.48
C SER A 118 -2.07 25.18 18.86
N SER A 119 -0.94 25.81 19.17
CA SER A 119 -0.82 26.71 20.32
C SER A 119 0.63 27.12 20.47
N THR A 120 0.93 28.41 20.37
CA THR A 120 1.57 29.18 21.46
C THR A 120 1.39 30.68 21.13
N PRO A 121 0.96 31.49 22.12
CA PRO A 121 0.39 32.83 21.97
C PRO A 121 1.37 33.95 21.57
#